data_AF-A0A8S4PUB0-F1
#
_entry.id   AF-A0A8S4PUB0-F1
#
_cell.length_a   1.000
_cell.length_b   1.000
_cell.length_c   1.000
_cell.angle_alpha   90.00
_cell.angle_beta   90.00
_cell.angle_gamma   90.00
#
_symmetry.space_group_name_H-M   'P 1'
#
loop_
_entity.id
_entity.type
_entity.pdbx_description
1 polymer ?
#
loop_
_entity_poly.entity_id
_entity_poly.type
_entity_poly.pdbx_seq_one_letter_code
_entity_poly.pdbx_strand_id
1 'polypeptide(L)'
;NEYSAFWKCVQAGAAYLFTQLCKMLVLATFFPGSDVAEGSLDVVGEFLKSTVDLGDLVGLHLIMTRVAGKGQLKFLVAGVGWATAELIMTRFLPLWIGARGIEFDWKYMQMSFDSNISLVQHITTAALVWLYSRHDLNKSFTPIVVTLLALSCYKPLIVEILIHAVGLGSWTLLFAKFLFTGILGTIAVQLYFSLSQETNSYKYN
;
A
#
# COMPACT_ATOMS: atom_id res chain seq x y z
N ASN A 1 4.34 -27.92 -0.62
CA ASN A 1 4.59 -26.65 0.10
C ASN A 1 3.95 -25.44 -0.59
N GLU A 2 3.99 -25.35 -1.93
CA GLU A 2 3.48 -24.18 -2.69
C GLU A 2 1.96 -23.99 -2.61
N TYR A 3 1.17 -25.08 -2.63
CA TYR A 3 -0.29 -25.00 -2.51
C TYR A 3 -0.75 -24.35 -1.19
N SER A 4 0.00 -24.58 -0.10
CA SER A 4 -0.27 -23.93 1.20
C SER A 4 0.04 -22.43 1.17
N ALA A 5 1.08 -22.01 0.44
CA ALA A 5 1.42 -20.60 0.30
C ALA A 5 0.39 -19.85 -0.57
N PHE A 6 -0.06 -20.47 -1.66
CA PHE A 6 -1.13 -19.94 -2.49
C PHE A 6 -2.43 -19.77 -1.68
N TRP A 7 -2.84 -20.78 -0.90
CA TRP A 7 -4.04 -20.67 -0.07
C TRP A 7 -3.96 -19.56 0.97
N LYS A 8 -2.78 -19.39 1.60
CA LYS A 8 -2.53 -18.28 2.53
C LYS A 8 -2.57 -16.92 1.83
N CYS A 9 -2.12 -16.83 0.58
CA CYS A 9 -2.20 -15.63 -0.25
C CYS A 9 -3.67 -15.28 -0.54
N VAL A 10 -4.47 -16.26 -0.92
CA VAL A 10 -5.92 -16.10 -1.15
C VAL A 10 -6.62 -15.67 0.14
N GLN A 11 -6.26 -16.27 1.29
CA GLN A 11 -6.79 -15.88 2.58
C GLN A 11 -6.44 -14.42 2.95
N ALA A 12 -5.21 -13.97 2.64
CA ALA A 12 -4.82 -12.58 2.83
C ALA A 12 -5.64 -11.64 1.93
N GLY A 13 -5.90 -12.01 0.69
CA GLY A 13 -6.79 -11.27 -0.21
C GLY A 13 -8.25 -11.22 0.28
N ALA A 14 -8.77 -12.31 0.85
CA ALA A 14 -10.11 -12.32 1.45
C ALA A 14 -10.20 -11.41 2.69
N ALA A 15 -9.14 -11.38 3.51
CA ALA A 15 -9.05 -10.46 4.64
C ALA A 15 -9.00 -9.00 4.18
N TYR A 16 -8.30 -8.68 3.08
CA TYR A 16 -8.37 -7.37 2.44
C TYR A 16 -9.82 -6.97 2.12
N LEU A 17 -10.57 -7.85 1.44
CA LEU A 17 -11.97 -7.55 1.10
C LEU A 17 -12.81 -7.23 2.31
N PHE A 18 -12.64 -7.97 3.41
CA PHE A 18 -13.34 -7.69 4.65
C PHE A 18 -12.96 -6.33 5.24
N THR A 19 -11.65 -6.03 5.35
CA THR A 19 -11.18 -4.73 5.86
C THR A 19 -11.66 -3.57 5.01
N GLN A 20 -11.62 -3.71 3.69
CA GLN A 20 -12.08 -2.70 2.75
C GLN A 20 -13.59 -2.46 2.85
N LEU A 21 -14.40 -3.51 3.06
CA LEU A 21 -15.84 -3.37 3.30
C LEU A 21 -16.11 -2.62 4.61
N CYS A 22 -15.42 -2.97 5.69
CA CYS A 22 -15.54 -2.26 6.96
C CYS A 22 -15.14 -0.78 6.82
N LYS A 23 -14.04 -0.51 6.13
CA LYS A 23 -13.54 0.84 5.85
C LYS A 23 -14.57 1.66 5.07
N MET A 24 -15.14 1.11 4.01
CA MET A 24 -16.17 1.80 3.22
C MET A 24 -17.44 2.07 4.01
N LEU A 25 -17.83 1.18 4.93
CA LEU A 25 -18.95 1.41 5.84
C LEU A 25 -18.65 2.55 6.83
N VAL A 26 -17.45 2.56 7.42
CA VAL A 26 -17.02 3.64 8.34
C VAL A 26 -16.99 4.98 7.60
N LEU A 27 -16.41 5.02 6.40
CA LEU A 27 -16.37 6.23 5.58
C LEU A 27 -17.79 6.71 5.24
N ALA A 28 -18.68 5.82 4.80
CA ALA A 28 -20.04 6.20 4.44
C ALA A 28 -20.91 6.65 5.63
N THR A 29 -20.65 6.16 6.84
CA THR A 29 -21.44 6.48 8.05
C THR A 29 -20.96 7.72 8.77
N PHE A 30 -19.65 7.91 8.90
CA PHE A 30 -19.06 9.04 9.61
C PHE A 30 -18.72 10.23 8.71
N PHE A 31 -18.59 10.00 7.39
CA PHE A 31 -18.31 11.02 6.38
C PHE A 31 -19.35 10.96 5.24
N PRO A 32 -20.66 11.09 5.53
CA PRO A 32 -21.63 11.30 4.47
C PRO A 32 -21.22 12.57 3.71
N GLY A 33 -21.08 12.47 2.39
CA GLY A 33 -20.40 13.44 1.52
C GLY A 33 -20.45 14.86 2.05
N SER A 34 -19.34 15.35 2.60
CA SER A 34 -19.19 16.76 2.89
C SER A 34 -19.36 17.47 1.55
N ASP A 35 -20.42 18.28 1.41
CA ASP A 35 -20.68 19.16 0.27
C ASP A 35 -19.58 20.25 0.23
N VAL A 36 -18.34 19.82 -0.03
CA VAL A 36 -17.20 20.70 -0.21
C VAL A 36 -17.30 21.20 -1.65
N ALA A 37 -17.55 22.50 -1.79
CA ALA A 37 -17.65 23.16 -3.09
C ALA A 37 -16.44 22.80 -3.98
N GLU A 38 -16.71 22.46 -5.24
CA GLU A 38 -15.72 22.13 -6.27
C GLU A 38 -14.61 23.22 -6.27
N GLY A 39 -13.42 22.85 -5.81
CA GLY A 39 -12.23 23.72 -5.80
C GLY A 39 -11.70 24.15 -4.44
N SER A 40 -12.30 23.69 -3.32
CA SER A 40 -11.69 23.86 -1.99
C SER A 40 -10.94 22.59 -1.55
N LEU A 41 -9.71 22.78 -1.06
CA LEU A 41 -8.87 21.72 -0.50
C LEU A 41 -9.51 21.20 0.80
N ASP A 42 -10.09 20.00 0.77
CA ASP A 42 -10.61 19.32 1.97
C ASP A 42 -9.46 18.60 2.71
N VAL A 43 -8.47 19.38 3.16
CA VAL A 43 -7.29 18.84 3.87
C VAL A 43 -7.71 18.05 5.11
N VAL A 44 -8.77 18.51 5.79
CA VAL A 44 -9.29 17.87 7.00
C VAL A 44 -9.97 16.55 6.65
N GLY A 45 -10.81 16.51 5.62
CA GLY A 45 -11.43 15.28 5.13
C GLY A 45 -10.40 14.26 4.65
N GLU A 46 -9.40 14.68 3.88
CA GLU A 46 -8.31 13.80 3.44
C GLU A 46 -7.43 13.29 4.58
N PHE A 47 -7.17 14.13 5.58
CA PHE A 47 -6.45 13.72 6.78
C PHE A 47 -7.24 12.67 7.59
N LEU A 48 -8.56 12.85 7.70
CA LEU A 48 -9.44 11.91 8.38
C LEU A 48 -9.57 10.59 7.61
N LYS A 49 -9.71 10.63 6.27
CA LYS A 49 -9.63 9.44 5.41
C LYS A 49 -8.30 8.71 5.58
N SER A 50 -7.18 9.45 5.57
CA SER A 50 -5.84 8.90 5.82
C SER A 50 -5.72 8.25 7.21
N THR A 51 -6.47 8.74 8.21
CA THR A 51 -6.53 8.12 9.54
C THR A 51 -7.28 6.79 9.49
N VAL A 52 -8.35 6.68 8.71
CA VAL A 52 -9.05 5.41 8.47
C VAL A 52 -8.14 4.42 7.74
N ASP A 53 -7.30 4.89 6.82
CA ASP A 53 -6.29 4.07 6.12
C ASP A 53 -5.23 3.47 7.05
N LEU A 54 -5.01 4.02 8.25
CA LEU A 54 -4.17 3.36 9.28
C LEU A 54 -4.77 2.02 9.73
N GLY A 55 -6.09 1.85 9.63
CA GLY A 55 -6.76 0.58 9.91
C GLY A 55 -6.31 -0.54 8.97
N ASP A 56 -5.98 -0.20 7.72
CA ASP A 56 -5.47 -1.15 6.73
C ASP A 56 -4.09 -1.69 7.15
N LEU A 57 -3.22 -0.85 7.73
CA LEU A 57 -1.94 -1.29 8.31
C LEU A 57 -2.14 -2.30 9.45
N VAL A 58 -3.11 -2.06 10.32
CA VAL A 58 -3.45 -2.97 11.43
C VAL A 58 -3.95 -4.30 10.87
N GLY A 59 -4.84 -4.26 9.86
CA GLY A 59 -5.29 -5.46 9.15
C GLY A 59 -4.14 -6.27 8.57
N LEU A 60 -3.20 -5.58 7.90
CA LEU A 60 -2.03 -6.19 7.29
C LEU A 60 -1.08 -6.81 8.33
N HIS A 61 -0.88 -6.13 9.47
CA HIS A 61 -0.14 -6.68 10.62
C HIS A 61 -0.82 -7.94 11.18
N LEU A 62 -2.14 -7.92 11.38
CA LEU A 62 -2.89 -9.09 11.86
C LEU A 62 -2.75 -10.28 10.91
N ILE A 63 -2.84 -10.08 9.60
CA ILE A 63 -2.64 -11.16 8.61
C ILE A 63 -1.23 -11.74 8.75
N MET A 64 -0.20 -10.91 8.89
CA MET A 64 1.17 -11.38 9.05
C MET A 64 1.38 -12.23 10.31
N THR A 65 0.68 -11.94 11.41
CA THR A 65 0.73 -12.79 12.62
C THR A 65 0.13 -14.17 12.39
N ARG A 66 -0.87 -14.29 11.51
CA ARG A 66 -1.54 -15.56 11.17
C ARG A 66 -0.77 -16.41 10.17
N VAL A 67 0.11 -15.82 9.37
CA VAL A 67 0.93 -16.55 8.39
C VAL A 67 2.12 -17.21 9.10
N ALA A 68 2.07 -18.53 9.25
CA ALA A 68 3.20 -19.33 9.72
C ALA A 68 4.22 -19.60 8.58
N GLY A 69 5.51 -19.36 8.85
CA GLY A 69 6.61 -19.55 7.90
C GLY A 69 7.84 -18.68 8.19
N LYS A 70 8.88 -18.78 7.34
CA LYS A 70 10.03 -17.86 7.35
C LYS A 70 9.55 -16.42 7.14
N GLY A 71 10.15 -15.45 7.84
CA GLY A 71 9.73 -14.05 7.81
C GLY A 71 9.60 -13.45 6.40
N GLN A 72 10.51 -13.82 5.50
CA GLN A 72 10.49 -13.43 4.08
C GLN A 72 9.19 -13.82 3.36
N LEU A 73 8.72 -15.04 3.61
CA LEU A 73 7.50 -15.55 3.01
C LEU A 73 6.26 -14.87 3.62
N LYS A 74 6.32 -14.47 4.90
CA LYS A 74 5.17 -13.87 5.60
C LYS A 74 4.75 -12.55 4.97
N PHE A 75 5.69 -11.61 4.82
CA PHE A 75 5.37 -10.30 4.27
C PHE A 75 5.06 -10.38 2.77
N LEU A 76 5.74 -11.28 2.03
CA LEU A 76 5.51 -11.43 0.60
C LEU A 76 4.12 -12.02 0.31
N VAL A 77 3.73 -13.08 1.01
CA VAL A 77 2.40 -13.70 0.83
C VAL A 77 1.28 -12.75 1.27
N ALA A 78 1.45 -12.06 2.41
CA ALA A 78 0.48 -11.09 2.89
C ALA A 78 0.37 -9.89 1.94
N GLY A 79 1.51 -9.30 1.55
CA GLY A 79 1.55 -8.11 0.70
C GLY A 79 1.09 -8.37 -0.73
N VAL A 80 1.53 -9.46 -1.36
CA VAL A 80 1.07 -9.83 -2.71
C VAL A 80 -0.42 -10.17 -2.69
N GLY A 81 -0.91 -10.92 -1.70
CA GLY A 81 -2.33 -11.26 -1.60
C GLY A 81 -3.21 -10.03 -1.42
N TRP A 82 -2.79 -9.12 -0.54
CA TRP A 82 -3.46 -7.83 -0.31
C TRP A 82 -3.48 -6.97 -1.57
N ALA A 83 -2.31 -6.72 -2.16
CA ALA A 83 -2.17 -5.88 -3.36
C ALA A 83 -2.92 -6.46 -4.57
N THR A 84 -2.94 -7.79 -4.72
CA THR A 84 -3.67 -8.47 -5.79
C THR A 84 -5.17 -8.32 -5.61
N ALA A 85 -5.69 -8.50 -4.39
CA ALA A 85 -7.11 -8.32 -4.11
C ALA A 85 -7.56 -6.89 -4.35
N GLU A 86 -6.73 -5.91 -3.98
CA GLU A 86 -6.97 -4.51 -4.28
C GLU A 86 -6.98 -4.23 -5.78
N LEU A 87 -5.97 -4.71 -6.52
CA LEU A 87 -5.89 -4.53 -7.97
C LEU A 87 -7.13 -5.11 -8.66
N ILE A 88 -7.57 -6.30 -8.27
CA ILE A 88 -8.74 -6.95 -8.85
C ILE A 88 -9.99 -6.08 -8.62
N MET A 89 -10.21 -5.61 -7.39
CA MET A 89 -11.40 -4.84 -7.03
C MET A 89 -11.42 -3.44 -7.62
N THR A 90 -10.28 -2.75 -7.64
CA THR A 90 -10.21 -1.32 -7.94
C THR A 90 -9.87 -1.01 -9.39
N ARG A 91 -9.27 -1.95 -10.12
CA ARG A 91 -8.69 -1.70 -11.44
C ARG A 91 -9.07 -2.74 -12.48
N PHE A 92 -9.01 -4.03 -12.14
CA PHE A 92 -9.36 -5.09 -13.08
C PHE A 92 -10.84 -5.04 -13.49
N LEU A 93 -11.76 -4.84 -12.55
CA LEU A 93 -13.20 -4.73 -12.86
C LEU A 93 -13.51 -3.53 -13.79
N PRO A 94 -13.06 -2.30 -13.51
CA PRO A 94 -13.21 -1.18 -14.43
C PRO A 94 -12.56 -1.40 -15.81
N LEU A 95 -11.36 -1.99 -15.86
CA LEU A 95 -10.67 -2.28 -17.12
C LEU A 95 -11.43 -3.32 -17.95
N TRP A 96 -11.95 -4.37 -17.31
CA TRP A 96 -12.74 -5.40 -17.96
C TRP A 96 -14.02 -4.85 -18.58
N ILE A 97 -14.74 -4.02 -17.81
CA ILE A 97 -15.99 -3.41 -18.26
C ILE A 97 -15.71 -2.34 -19.34
N GLY A 98 -14.63 -1.56 -19.18
CA GLY A 98 -14.20 -0.55 -20.15
C GLY A 98 -13.74 -1.15 -21.48
N ALA A 99 -13.03 -2.27 -21.46
CA ALA A 99 -12.57 -2.97 -22.66
C ALA A 99 -13.72 -3.55 -23.51
N ARG A 100 -14.92 -3.72 -22.94
CA ARG A 100 -16.10 -4.24 -23.68
C ARG A 100 -16.77 -3.19 -24.58
N GLY A 101 -16.41 -1.90 -24.49
CA GLY A 101 -17.20 -0.84 -25.14
C GLY A 101 -16.45 0.31 -25.78
N ILE A 102 -15.11 0.33 -25.81
CA ILE A 102 -14.36 1.53 -26.25
C ILE A 102 -13.13 1.17 -27.09
N GLU A 103 -12.86 1.99 -28.11
CA GLU A 103 -11.58 2.07 -28.82
C GLU A 103 -10.43 2.37 -27.84
N PHE A 104 -9.20 2.03 -28.23
CA PHE A 104 -8.02 2.15 -27.38
C PHE A 104 -7.78 3.60 -26.91
N ASP A 105 -8.00 3.86 -25.62
CA ASP A 105 -7.78 5.16 -24.97
C ASP A 105 -6.53 5.14 -24.07
N TRP A 106 -5.79 6.25 -24.11
CA TRP A 106 -4.61 6.54 -23.28
C TRP A 106 -4.92 6.49 -21.78
N LYS A 107 -6.17 6.76 -21.39
CA LYS A 107 -6.66 6.64 -20.02
C LYS A 107 -6.45 5.23 -19.44
N TYR A 108 -6.69 4.18 -20.22
CA TYR A 108 -6.52 2.80 -19.75
C TYR A 108 -5.04 2.42 -19.59
N MET A 109 -4.17 3.00 -20.43
CA MET A 109 -2.73 2.85 -20.28
C MET A 109 -2.24 3.50 -18.98
N GLN A 110 -2.67 4.73 -18.70
CA GLN A 110 -2.36 5.41 -17.43
C GLN A 110 -2.87 4.62 -16.23
N MET A 111 -4.11 4.12 -16.29
CA MET A 111 -4.71 3.32 -15.23
C MET A 111 -3.93 2.03 -14.97
N SER A 112 -3.41 1.39 -16.02
CA SER A 112 -2.57 0.19 -15.91
C SER A 112 -1.24 0.50 -15.22
N PHE A 113 -0.59 1.60 -15.58
CA PHE A 113 0.63 2.04 -14.91
C PHE A 113 0.41 2.44 -13.44
N ASP A 114 -0.66 3.18 -13.14
CA ASP A 114 -1.06 3.54 -11.76
C ASP A 114 -1.32 2.29 -10.90
N SER A 115 -1.90 1.25 -11.49
CA SER A 115 -2.14 -0.05 -10.83
C SER A 115 -0.83 -0.74 -10.45
N ASN A 116 0.15 -0.76 -11.36
CA ASN A 116 1.46 -1.36 -11.09
C ASN A 116 2.23 -0.61 -10.00
N ILE A 117 2.19 0.73 -10.05
CA ILE A 117 2.82 1.57 -9.01
C ILE A 117 2.17 1.31 -7.66
N SER A 118 0.83 1.21 -7.61
CA SER A 118 0.10 0.92 -6.38
C SER A 118 0.40 -0.48 -5.84
N LEU A 119 0.53 -1.48 -6.71
CA LEU A 119 0.92 -2.84 -6.32
C LEU A 119 2.30 -2.85 -5.64
N VAL A 120 3.30 -2.19 -6.22
CA VAL A 120 4.64 -2.08 -5.63
C VAL A 120 4.56 -1.38 -4.27
N GLN A 121 3.79 -0.29 -4.18
CA GLN A 121 3.58 0.45 -2.92
C GLN A 121 3.03 -0.47 -1.81
N HIS A 122 2.04 -1.31 -2.12
CA HIS A 122 1.45 -2.23 -1.13
C HIS A 122 2.43 -3.31 -0.67
N ILE A 123 3.22 -3.86 -1.58
CA ILE A 123 4.28 -4.82 -1.22
C ILE A 123 5.33 -4.15 -0.34
N THR A 124 5.76 -2.93 -0.68
CA THR A 124 6.70 -2.14 0.13
C THR A 124 6.13 -1.83 1.52
N THR A 125 4.86 -1.43 1.59
CA THR A 125 4.18 -1.14 2.87
C THR A 125 4.09 -2.40 3.73
N ALA A 126 3.76 -3.55 3.13
CA ALA A 126 3.80 -4.84 3.81
C ALA A 126 5.20 -5.17 4.35
N ALA A 127 6.24 -4.97 3.55
CA ALA A 127 7.62 -5.18 4.00
C ALA A 127 8.00 -4.27 5.18
N LEU A 128 7.57 -3.00 5.16
CA LEU A 128 7.79 -2.05 6.25
C LEU A 128 7.02 -2.42 7.53
N VAL A 129 5.75 -2.83 7.42
CA VAL A 129 4.95 -3.33 8.56
C VAL A 129 5.60 -4.55 9.18
N TRP A 130 6.13 -5.46 8.36
CA TRP A 130 6.84 -6.63 8.84
C TRP A 130 8.15 -6.26 9.56
N LEU A 131 8.91 -5.31 9.02
CA LEU A 131 10.14 -4.83 9.62
C LEU A 131 9.88 -4.13 10.97
N TYR A 132 8.79 -3.36 11.07
CA TYR A 132 8.35 -2.72 12.31
C TYR A 132 7.89 -3.73 13.38
N SER A 133 7.18 -4.78 12.98
CA SER A 133 6.70 -5.84 13.88
C SER A 133 7.83 -6.66 14.51
N ARG A 134 9.07 -6.53 14.03
CA ARG A 134 10.17 -7.40 14.42
C ARG A 134 10.94 -6.81 15.61
N HIS A 135 11.13 -7.61 16.65
CA HIS A 135 11.87 -7.21 17.85
C HIS A 135 13.40 -7.20 17.67
N ASP A 136 13.93 -7.84 16.63
CA ASP A 136 15.38 -7.91 16.33
C ASP A 136 15.93 -6.66 15.63
N LEU A 137 15.08 -5.66 15.32
CA LEU A 137 15.55 -4.46 14.64
C LEU A 137 16.31 -3.57 15.62
N ASN A 138 17.52 -3.16 15.23
CA ASN A 138 18.28 -2.16 15.97
C ASN A 138 17.41 -0.91 16.20
N LYS A 139 17.32 -0.47 17.47
CA LYS A 139 16.45 0.66 17.88
C LYS A 139 16.74 1.96 17.11
N SER A 140 17.91 2.08 16.50
CA SER A 140 18.29 3.20 15.63
C SER A 140 17.56 3.23 14.29
N PHE A 141 17.16 2.08 13.73
CA PHE A 141 16.43 2.01 12.45
C PHE A 141 14.91 2.07 12.64
N THR A 142 14.40 1.80 13.84
CA THR A 142 12.98 1.92 14.17
C THR A 142 12.35 3.27 13.79
N PRO A 143 12.92 4.45 14.14
CA PRO A 143 12.33 5.73 13.74
C PRO A 143 12.27 5.88 12.21
N ILE A 144 13.28 5.38 11.48
CA ILE A 144 13.29 5.41 10.02
C ILE A 144 12.11 4.60 9.46
N VAL A 145 11.89 3.38 9.95
CA VAL A 145 10.75 2.54 9.52
C VAL A 145 9.41 3.21 9.82
N VAL A 146 9.25 3.81 11.00
CA VAL A 146 8.02 4.52 11.38
C VAL A 146 7.77 5.73 10.47
N THR A 147 8.81 6.50 10.14
CA THR A 147 8.67 7.63 9.21
C THR A 147 8.27 7.19 7.79
N LEU A 148 8.83 6.07 7.29
CA LEU A 148 8.47 5.52 5.98
C LEU A 148 7.05 4.95 5.95
N LEU A 149 6.59 4.35 7.05
CA LEU A 149 5.21 3.90 7.21
C LEU A 149 4.24 5.07 7.23
N ALA A 150 4.53 6.12 8.01
CA ALA A 150 3.72 7.33 8.01
C ALA A 150 3.65 7.94 6.60
N LEU A 151 4.80 8.07 5.92
CA LEU A 151 4.87 8.59 4.56
C LEU A 151 4.05 7.76 3.56
N SER A 152 3.99 6.44 3.74
CA SER A 152 3.18 5.54 2.92
C SER A 152 1.68 5.76 3.11
N CYS A 153 1.23 5.97 4.36
CA CYS A 153 -0.19 6.23 4.67
C CYS A 153 -0.66 7.60 4.22
N TYR A 154 0.17 8.64 4.35
CA TYR A 154 -0.17 10.00 3.90
C TYR A 154 0.04 10.24 2.41
N LYS A 155 0.41 9.21 1.63
CA LYS A 155 0.57 9.31 0.17
C LYS A 155 -0.67 9.91 -0.53
N PRO A 156 -1.93 9.51 -0.24
CA PRO A 156 -3.10 10.09 -0.89
C PRO A 156 -3.20 11.62 -0.66
N LEU A 157 -2.99 12.06 0.58
CA LEU A 157 -2.97 13.47 0.95
C LEU A 157 -1.85 14.25 0.25
N ILE A 158 -0.64 13.67 0.15
CA ILE A 158 0.48 14.29 -0.57
C ILE A 158 0.14 14.43 -2.07
N VAL A 159 -0.48 13.42 -2.66
CA VAL A 159 -0.92 13.42 -4.06
C VAL A 159 -1.96 14.52 -4.30
N GLU A 160 -2.92 14.69 -3.40
CA GLU A 160 -3.95 15.74 -3.53
C GLU A 160 -3.37 17.15 -3.43
N ILE A 161 -2.48 17.37 -2.46
CA ILE A 161 -1.76 18.64 -2.32
C ILE A 161 -0.96 18.93 -3.59
N LEU A 162 -0.30 17.92 -4.16
CA LEU A 162 0.51 18.09 -5.38
C LEU A 162 -0.36 18.43 -6.60
N ILE A 163 -1.55 17.84 -6.71
CA ILE A 163 -2.51 18.16 -7.77
C ILE A 163 -2.98 19.61 -7.64
N HIS A 164 -3.38 20.05 -6.44
CA HIS A 164 -3.89 21.41 -6.22
C HIS A 164 -2.81 22.49 -6.27
N ALA A 165 -1.63 22.24 -5.69
CA ALA A 165 -0.58 23.25 -5.57
C ALA A 165 0.18 23.47 -6.89
N VAL A 166 0.39 22.41 -7.67
CA VAL A 166 1.22 22.45 -8.89
C VAL A 166 0.38 22.32 -10.16
N GLY A 167 -0.88 21.87 -10.06
CA GLY A 167 -1.73 21.64 -11.24
C GLY A 167 -1.19 20.53 -12.13
N LEU A 168 -0.61 19.47 -11.54
CA LEU A 168 0.03 18.41 -12.32
C LEU A 168 -0.96 17.70 -13.24
N GLY A 169 -0.61 17.61 -14.52
CA GLY A 169 -1.30 16.75 -15.47
C GLY A 169 -1.15 15.26 -15.15
N SER A 170 -1.98 14.42 -15.76
CA SER A 170 -2.05 12.98 -15.44
C SER A 170 -0.72 12.23 -15.59
N TRP A 171 0.09 12.58 -16.59
CA TRP A 171 1.39 11.94 -16.85
C TRP A 171 2.47 12.33 -15.84
N THR A 172 2.54 13.62 -15.49
CA THR A 172 3.53 14.10 -14.51
C THR A 172 3.18 13.62 -13.12
N LEU A 173 1.89 13.55 -12.79
CA LEU A 173 1.40 12.94 -11.55
C LEU A 173 1.82 11.47 -11.44
N LEU A 174 1.64 10.71 -12.52
CA LEU A 174 2.02 9.30 -12.55
C LEU A 174 3.52 9.11 -12.33
N PHE A 175 4.33 9.93 -12.99
CA PHE A 175 5.77 9.93 -12.79
C PHE A 175 6.18 10.29 -11.35
N ALA A 176 5.52 11.29 -10.75
CA ALA A 176 5.74 11.64 -9.34
C ALA A 176 5.39 10.48 -8.39
N LYS A 177 4.25 9.81 -8.61
CA LYS A 177 3.86 8.61 -7.84
C LYS A 177 4.88 7.48 -8.00
N PHE A 178 5.40 7.29 -9.21
CA PHE A 178 6.44 6.29 -9.49
C PHE A 178 7.72 6.60 -8.72
N LEU A 179 8.24 7.82 -8.80
CA LEU A 179 9.45 8.23 -8.07
C LEU A 179 9.29 8.07 -6.56
N PHE A 180 8.17 8.54 -6.01
CA PHE A 180 7.87 8.42 -4.59
C PHE A 180 7.88 6.96 -4.12
N THR A 181 7.15 6.10 -4.85
CA THR A 181 7.07 4.66 -4.54
C THR A 181 8.42 3.98 -4.73
N GLY A 182 9.20 4.38 -5.74
CA GLY A 182 10.54 3.88 -6.01
C GLY A 182 11.51 4.20 -4.88
N ILE A 183 11.52 5.45 -4.38
CA ILE A 183 12.36 5.87 -3.24
C ILE A 183 11.98 5.11 -1.97
N LEU A 184 10.69 4.99 -1.67
CA LEU A 184 10.24 4.18 -0.53
C LEU A 184 10.69 2.72 -0.64
N GLY A 185 10.55 2.13 -1.83
CA GLY A 185 10.95 0.76 -2.12
C GLY A 185 12.46 0.53 -1.97
N THR A 186 13.30 1.43 -2.50
CA THR A 186 14.75 1.30 -2.40
C THR A 186 15.22 1.40 -0.96
N ILE A 187 14.68 2.34 -0.16
CA ILE A 187 15.03 2.46 1.26
C ILE A 187 14.58 1.21 2.04
N ALA A 188 13.37 0.70 1.78
CA ALA A 188 12.89 -0.53 2.43
C ALA A 188 13.81 -1.74 2.14
N VAL A 189 14.26 -1.88 0.89
CA VAL A 189 15.20 -2.94 0.48
C VAL A 189 16.56 -2.75 1.16
N GLN A 190 17.07 -1.52 1.25
CA GLN A 190 18.33 -1.24 1.95
C GLN A 190 18.26 -1.63 3.43
N LEU A 191 17.19 -1.25 4.14
CA LEU A 191 16.99 -1.61 5.54
C LEU A 191 16.92 -3.14 5.73
N TYR A 192 16.28 -3.82 4.79
CA TYR A 192 16.21 -5.27 4.79
C TYR A 192 17.58 -5.94 4.59
N PHE A 193 18.42 -5.41 3.70
CA PHE A 193 19.80 -5.87 3.54
C PHE A 193 20.66 -5.63 4.78
N SER A 194 20.56 -4.44 5.39
CA SER A 194 21.28 -4.11 6.62
C SER A 194 20.95 -5.10 7.76
N LEU A 195 19.67 -5.43 7.94
CA LEU A 195 19.25 -6.44 8.93
C LEU A 195 19.83 -7.84 8.65
N SER A 196 19.85 -8.22 7.37
CA SER A 196 20.39 -9.52 6.95
C SER A 196 21.88 -9.63 7.22
N GLN A 197 22.63 -8.53 7.07
CA GLN A 197 24.04 -8.45 7.36
C GLN A 197 24.33 -8.57 8.86
N GLU A 198 23.60 -7.83 9.72
CA GLU A 198 23.74 -7.92 11.17
C GLU A 198 23.52 -9.35 11.68
N THR A 199 22.45 -10.01 11.19
CA THR A 199 22.14 -11.40 11.58
C THR A 199 23.27 -12.38 11.23
N ASN A 200 23.96 -12.16 10.10
CA ASN A 200 25.09 -12.99 9.71
C ASN A 200 26.32 -12.71 10.59
N SER A 201 26.61 -11.46 10.93
CA SER A 201 27.74 -11.11 11.82
C SER A 201 27.64 -11.78 13.20
N TYR A 202 26.44 -11.91 13.77
CA TYR A 202 26.23 -12.62 15.04
C TYR A 202 26.39 -14.14 14.95
N LYS A 203 26.33 -14.75 13.77
CA LYS A 203 26.53 -16.20 13.61
C LYS A 203 28.00 -16.62 13.55
N TYR A 204 28.92 -15.68 13.32
CA TYR A 204 30.34 -15.95 13.14
C TYR A 204 31.24 -15.41 14.28
N ASN A 205 30.64 -14.86 15.33
CA ASN A 205 31.28 -14.50 16.61
C ASN A 205 30.75 -15.42 17.72
#